data_AF-A0A7W0ABU4-F1
#
_entry.id   AF-A0A7W0ABU4-F1
#
_cell.length_a   1.000
_cell.length_b   1.000
_cell.length_c   1.000
_cell.angle_alpha   90.00
_cell.angle_beta   90.00
_cell.angle_gamma   90.00
#
_symmetry.space_group_name_H-M   'P 1'
#
loop_
_entity.id
_entity.type
_entity.pdbx_description
1 polymer ?
#
loop_
_entity_poly.entity_id
_entity_poly.type
_entity_poly.pdbx_seq_one_letter_code
_entity_poly.pdbx_strand_id
1 'polypeptide(L)'
;IEAHFGVFFLIALCGLSFLMSRLWIAPPLFCRPTVFVAFITAVLFARWYVVDRPEHWIELVDGLTVLVSVGWLYLGVILAARERLEFGIGARLARLLVVAAWLVVLGGLAVEKPAFAFFFGFGFAAGMLWLMLRPAAERFAAMLIAGGMFVGAGMELVYLVDGLSGGDYYRMNSVFKFYNGIWIMLALACAGFIAWMIHGLSELSRHLPNASGERYTAATTPGATDIGGCEPGANRGPLVAEANFRAPRAEQAPQPCHDVVANQSATRSRDQTQEESEVEESDRFGMSRSWAQVGLVVAGVAILASLAYPVFATGARLGQHFAQPGGTWTLNALDWMNYGGISEHGAGGVVYAYDEDRDVIEWFNSEVPGSPVIAEASFGQYRLAGSRIAVHTGLPVVVGWLGHQGQQRAATDLSQRHEDVRTLYTSTDPEEKRSILDQYRIEYVVVGELERNYPTDGLHSTDNSAGIAAFEPLVGSVFEVAFVSGDTIVYRVIQG
;
A
#
# COMPACT_ATOMS: atom_id res chain seq x y z
N ILE A 1 11.65 10.06 11.47
CA ILE A 1 10.92 9.92 10.18
C ILE A 1 11.33 8.66 9.42
N GLU A 2 12.63 8.40 9.20
CA GLU A 2 13.10 7.23 8.43
C GLU A 2 12.65 5.86 8.95
N ALA A 3 12.38 5.73 10.25
CA ALA A 3 11.92 4.50 10.89
C ALA A 3 10.61 3.92 10.29
N HIS A 4 9.80 4.72 9.59
CA HIS A 4 8.48 4.28 9.14
C HIS A 4 8.51 3.52 7.80
N PHE A 5 9.26 3.98 6.80
CA PHE A 5 9.21 3.42 5.44
C PHE A 5 10.19 2.25 5.19
N GLY A 6 11.03 1.88 6.16
CA GLY A 6 12.17 0.98 5.96
C GLY A 6 11.85 -0.33 5.23
N VAL A 7 10.72 -0.95 5.53
CA VAL A 7 10.21 -2.16 4.83
C VAL A 7 10.00 -1.90 3.33
N PHE A 8 9.26 -0.85 2.97
CA PHE A 8 8.99 -0.53 1.57
C PHE A 8 10.27 -0.16 0.82
N PHE A 9 11.22 0.52 1.47
CA PHE A 9 12.52 0.82 0.88
C PHE A 9 13.34 -0.44 0.59
N LEU A 10 13.38 -1.42 1.51
CA LEU A 10 14.10 -2.67 1.28
C LEU A 10 13.49 -3.48 0.11
N ILE A 11 12.15 -3.55 0.02
CA ILE A 11 11.47 -4.23 -1.09
C ILE A 11 11.69 -3.47 -2.40
N ALA A 12 11.55 -2.14 -2.41
CA ALA A 12 11.79 -1.32 -3.60
C ALA A 12 13.25 -1.38 -4.06
N LEU A 13 14.22 -1.41 -3.15
CA LEU A 13 15.65 -1.50 -3.45
C LEU A 13 16.00 -2.86 -4.09
N CYS A 14 15.39 -3.95 -3.61
CA CYS A 14 15.48 -5.26 -4.26
C CYS A 14 14.78 -5.27 -5.63
N GLY A 15 13.59 -4.68 -5.74
CA GLY A 15 12.80 -4.62 -6.98
C GLY A 15 13.47 -3.79 -8.09
N LEU A 16 14.00 -2.61 -7.77
CA LEU A 16 14.80 -1.79 -8.69
C LEU A 16 16.08 -2.54 -9.10
N SER A 17 16.74 -3.23 -8.17
CA SER A 17 17.95 -4.02 -8.48
C SER A 17 17.65 -5.24 -9.37
N PHE A 18 16.52 -5.91 -9.15
CA PHE A 18 16.00 -6.96 -10.02
C PHE A 18 15.76 -6.44 -11.45
N LEU A 19 15.06 -5.31 -11.60
CA LEU A 19 14.84 -4.71 -12.92
C LEU A 19 16.15 -4.24 -13.58
N MET A 20 17.07 -3.62 -12.83
CA MET A 20 18.40 -3.25 -13.34
C MET A 20 19.22 -4.46 -13.78
N SER A 21 19.12 -5.60 -13.10
CA SER A 21 19.89 -6.80 -13.44
C SER A 21 19.55 -7.38 -14.81
N ARG A 22 18.34 -7.13 -15.32
CA ARG A 22 17.92 -7.48 -16.69
C ARG A 22 18.58 -6.61 -17.77
N LEU A 23 19.08 -5.43 -17.39
CA LEU A 23 19.74 -4.45 -18.27
C LEU A 23 21.27 -4.57 -18.26
N TRP A 24 21.83 -5.39 -17.36
CA TRP A 24 23.28 -5.60 -17.27
C TRP A 24 23.76 -6.70 -18.23
N ILE A 25 24.97 -6.51 -18.75
CA ILE A 25 25.73 -7.51 -19.52
C ILE A 25 27.03 -7.71 -18.74
N ALA A 26 27.30 -8.96 -18.32
CA ALA A 26 28.41 -9.33 -17.44
C ALA A 26 28.59 -8.39 -16.21
N PRO A 27 27.58 -8.28 -15.31
CA PRO A 27 27.68 -7.43 -14.12
C PRO A 27 28.84 -7.86 -13.18
N PRO A 28 29.59 -6.90 -12.60
CA PRO A 28 30.72 -7.22 -11.73
C PRO A 28 30.27 -7.93 -10.45
N LEU A 29 31.19 -8.69 -9.83
CA LEU A 29 30.94 -9.45 -8.59
C LEU A 29 30.26 -8.64 -7.48
N PHE A 30 30.60 -7.36 -7.37
CA PHE A 30 30.02 -6.46 -6.37
C PHE A 30 28.51 -6.29 -6.53
N CYS A 31 27.94 -6.40 -7.73
CA CYS A 31 26.50 -6.25 -7.98
C CYS A 31 25.67 -7.50 -7.64
N ARG A 32 26.28 -8.55 -7.05
CA ARG A 32 25.57 -9.77 -6.64
C ARG A 32 24.66 -9.50 -5.43
N PRO A 33 23.46 -10.10 -5.36
CA PRO A 33 22.56 -9.97 -4.21
C PRO A 33 23.18 -10.38 -2.87
N THR A 34 24.13 -11.31 -2.86
CA THR A 34 24.85 -11.72 -1.65
C THR A 34 25.70 -10.60 -1.06
N VAL A 35 26.37 -9.82 -1.92
CA VAL A 35 27.16 -8.65 -1.52
C VAL A 35 26.22 -7.56 -1.00
N PHE A 36 25.12 -7.30 -1.71
CA PHE A 36 24.06 -6.38 -1.28
C PHE A 36 23.52 -6.71 0.11
N VAL A 37 23.11 -7.96 0.33
CA VAL A 37 22.58 -8.42 1.62
C VAL A 37 23.62 -8.25 2.72
N ALA A 38 24.90 -8.58 2.49
CA ALA A 38 25.95 -8.37 3.47
C ALA A 38 26.10 -6.88 3.87
N PHE A 39 26.09 -5.96 2.90
CA PHE A 39 26.16 -4.52 3.18
C PHE A 39 24.92 -4.01 3.93
N ILE A 40 23.71 -4.37 3.49
CA ILE A 40 22.47 -3.95 4.15
C ILE A 40 22.37 -4.54 5.55
N THR A 41 22.74 -5.81 5.77
CA THR A 41 22.77 -6.41 7.11
C THR A 41 23.77 -5.71 8.02
N ALA A 42 24.97 -5.36 7.53
CA ALA A 42 25.95 -4.59 8.30
C ALA A 42 25.44 -3.19 8.66
N VAL A 43 24.76 -2.50 7.75
CA VAL A 43 24.14 -1.20 7.99
C VAL A 43 23.00 -1.29 9.00
N LEU A 44 22.09 -2.27 8.86
CA LEU A 44 20.99 -2.48 9.80
C LEU A 44 21.50 -2.87 11.21
N PHE A 45 22.56 -3.67 11.29
CA PHE A 45 23.23 -3.99 12.57
C PHE A 45 23.88 -2.75 13.19
N ALA A 46 24.58 -1.94 12.38
CA ALA A 46 25.14 -0.67 12.85
C ALA A 46 24.04 0.26 13.37
N ARG A 47 22.89 0.35 12.68
CA ARG A 47 21.75 1.18 13.07
C ARG A 47 21.15 0.72 14.39
N TRP A 48 20.94 -0.59 14.56
CA TRP A 48 20.52 -1.17 15.83
C TRP A 48 21.52 -0.89 16.97
N TYR A 49 22.83 -1.00 16.70
CA TYR A 49 23.88 -0.76 17.69
C TYR A 49 24.01 0.71 18.14
N VAL A 50 23.59 1.67 17.31
CA VAL A 50 23.64 3.11 17.64
C VAL A 50 22.33 3.71 18.15
N VAL A 51 21.23 2.95 18.22
CA VAL A 51 19.92 3.47 18.68
C VAL A 51 19.98 4.16 20.06
N ASP A 52 20.73 3.59 21.00
CA ASP A 52 20.91 4.15 22.35
C ASP A 52 22.23 4.93 22.51
N ARG A 53 22.75 5.51 21.43
CA ARG A 53 24.04 6.26 21.41
C ARG A 53 23.82 7.75 21.16
N PRO A 54 24.80 8.61 21.50
CA PRO A 54 24.74 10.04 21.21
C PRO A 54 24.46 10.31 19.72
N GLU A 55 23.72 11.40 19.46
CA GLU A 55 23.14 11.76 18.16
C GLU A 55 24.12 11.67 16.97
N HIS A 56 25.36 12.13 17.13
CA HIS A 56 26.40 12.05 16.10
C HIS A 56 26.72 10.61 15.61
N TRP A 57 26.49 9.58 16.42
CA TRP A 57 26.60 8.17 15.99
C TRP A 57 25.42 7.74 15.14
N ILE A 58 24.22 8.26 15.42
CA ILE A 58 23.00 8.01 14.66
C ILE A 58 23.14 8.68 13.29
N GLU A 59 23.50 9.96 13.26
CA GLU A 59 23.76 10.72 12.03
C GLU A 59 24.82 10.07 11.13
N LEU A 60 25.92 9.59 11.72
CA LEU A 60 26.98 8.88 11.00
C LEU A 60 26.45 7.61 10.32
N VAL A 61 25.64 6.82 11.03
CA VAL A 61 25.09 5.55 10.51
C VAL A 61 23.96 5.80 9.52
N ASP A 62 23.12 6.80 9.72
CA ASP A 62 22.10 7.22 8.74
C ASP A 62 22.79 7.73 7.47
N GLY A 63 23.86 8.52 7.59
CA GLY A 63 24.71 8.93 6.47
C GLY A 63 25.33 7.76 5.71
N LEU A 64 25.89 6.77 6.42
CA LEU A 64 26.38 5.52 5.82
C LEU A 64 25.25 4.72 5.14
N THR A 65 24.04 4.72 5.71
CA THR A 65 22.85 4.09 5.13
C THR A 65 22.50 4.70 3.77
N VAL A 66 22.52 6.03 3.66
CA VAL A 66 22.31 6.74 2.38
C VAL A 66 23.41 6.40 1.39
N LEU A 67 24.69 6.47 1.80
CA LEU A 67 25.82 6.22 0.92
C LEU A 67 25.81 4.79 0.35
N VAL A 68 25.51 3.78 1.17
CA VAL A 68 25.42 2.38 0.74
C VAL A 68 24.21 2.17 -0.17
N SER A 69 23.01 2.59 0.25
CA SER A 69 21.77 2.29 -0.48
C SER A 69 21.63 3.05 -1.80
N VAL A 70 21.87 4.38 -1.80
CA VAL A 70 21.79 5.19 -3.02
C VAL A 70 23.01 4.95 -3.91
N GLY A 71 24.21 4.77 -3.32
CA GLY A 71 25.42 4.45 -4.09
C GLY A 71 25.29 3.13 -4.86
N TRP A 72 24.64 2.13 -4.26
CA TRP A 72 24.27 0.88 -4.92
C TRP A 72 23.38 1.11 -6.15
N LEU A 73 22.29 1.85 -5.97
CA LEU A 73 21.36 2.18 -7.06
C LEU A 73 22.07 2.94 -8.18
N TYR A 74 22.90 3.92 -7.85
CA TYR A 74 23.61 4.76 -8.82
C TYR A 74 24.65 3.97 -9.61
N LEU A 75 25.40 3.07 -8.97
CA LEU A 75 26.28 2.14 -9.66
C LEU A 75 25.50 1.24 -10.62
N GLY A 76 24.36 0.69 -10.18
CA GLY A 76 23.46 -0.12 -11.02
C GLY A 76 22.96 0.62 -12.26
N VAL A 77 22.54 1.88 -12.10
CA VAL A 77 22.11 2.77 -13.19
C VAL A 77 23.27 3.07 -14.14
N ILE A 78 24.47 3.37 -13.65
CA ILE A 78 25.66 3.65 -14.49
C ILE A 78 26.01 2.45 -15.37
N LEU A 79 25.92 1.22 -14.82
CA LEU A 79 26.22 -0.03 -15.54
C LEU A 79 25.14 -0.41 -16.56
N ALA A 80 23.88 -0.06 -16.29
CA ALA A 80 22.75 -0.22 -17.21
C ALA A 80 22.69 0.85 -18.32
N ALA A 81 23.19 2.07 -18.05
CA ALA A 81 23.27 3.17 -19.01
C ALA A 81 24.29 2.90 -20.13
N ARG A 82 23.94 2.07 -21.12
CA ARG A 82 24.80 1.73 -22.27
C ARG A 82 24.37 2.38 -23.59
N GLU A 83 23.08 2.37 -23.88
CA GLU A 83 22.52 2.89 -25.14
C GLU A 83 21.90 4.30 -25.00
N ARG A 84 21.11 4.74 -25.99
CA ARG A 84 20.23 5.91 -25.82
C ARG A 84 19.01 5.51 -24.99
N LEU A 85 18.83 6.22 -23.88
CA LEU A 85 17.61 6.19 -23.08
C LEU A 85 16.46 6.86 -23.86
N GLU A 86 15.26 6.87 -23.28
CA GLU A 86 14.15 7.63 -23.84
C GLU A 86 14.45 9.13 -24.01
N PHE A 87 13.66 9.78 -24.87
CA PHE A 87 13.85 11.18 -25.29
C PHE A 87 15.23 11.47 -25.92
N GLY A 88 15.95 10.44 -26.36
CA GLY A 88 17.24 10.55 -27.05
C GLY A 88 18.44 10.81 -26.14
N ILE A 89 18.27 10.70 -24.81
CA ILE A 89 19.33 10.93 -23.82
C ILE A 89 20.44 9.88 -24.02
N GLY A 90 21.63 10.32 -24.45
CA GLY A 90 22.77 9.43 -24.65
C GLY A 90 23.38 8.95 -23.32
N ALA A 91 23.87 7.71 -23.29
CA ALA A 91 24.50 7.10 -22.10
C ALA A 91 25.55 7.98 -21.39
N ARG A 92 26.36 8.76 -22.13
CA ARG A 92 27.32 9.70 -21.54
C ARG A 92 26.63 10.77 -20.69
N LEU A 93 25.53 11.36 -21.20
CA LEU A 93 24.74 12.35 -20.47
C LEU A 93 24.04 11.69 -19.27
N ALA A 94 23.45 10.51 -19.43
CA ALA A 94 22.82 9.78 -18.32
C ALA A 94 23.81 9.54 -17.16
N ARG A 95 25.05 9.09 -17.45
CA ARG A 95 26.09 8.91 -16.41
C ARG A 95 26.51 10.23 -15.76
N LEU A 96 26.64 11.31 -16.53
CA LEU A 96 26.93 12.65 -15.99
C LEU A 96 25.80 13.15 -15.07
N LEU A 97 24.54 12.89 -15.42
CA LEU A 97 23.39 13.23 -14.57
C LEU A 97 23.40 12.43 -13.26
N VAL A 98 23.76 11.15 -13.27
CA VAL A 98 23.94 10.35 -12.03
C VAL A 98 25.07 10.91 -11.17
N VAL A 99 26.22 11.31 -11.76
CA VAL A 99 27.31 11.95 -11.02
C VAL A 99 26.88 13.30 -10.43
N ALA A 100 26.17 14.14 -11.18
CA ALA A 100 25.63 15.39 -10.69
C ALA A 100 24.62 15.17 -9.54
N ALA A 101 23.74 14.18 -9.67
CA ALA A 101 22.82 13.80 -8.61
C ALA A 101 23.54 13.25 -7.37
N TRP A 102 24.72 12.64 -7.53
CA TRP A 102 25.53 12.17 -6.39
C TRP A 102 26.13 13.33 -5.60
N LEU A 103 26.52 14.41 -6.28
CA LEU A 103 26.95 15.65 -5.61
C LEU A 103 25.79 16.29 -4.81
N VAL A 104 24.53 16.17 -5.27
CA VAL A 104 23.36 16.62 -4.49
C VAL A 104 23.13 15.76 -3.25
N VAL A 105 23.30 14.43 -3.35
CA VAL A 105 23.21 13.51 -2.20
C VAL A 105 24.31 13.83 -1.17
N LEU A 106 25.57 13.96 -1.62
CA LEU A 106 26.69 14.35 -0.75
C LEU A 106 26.50 15.74 -0.14
N GLY A 107 25.98 16.70 -0.90
CA GLY A 107 25.63 18.03 -0.39
C GLY A 107 24.54 17.98 0.68
N GLY A 108 23.51 17.15 0.49
CA GLY A 108 22.46 16.91 1.49
C GLY A 108 22.99 16.30 2.79
N LEU A 109 23.91 15.34 2.70
CA LEU A 109 24.60 14.78 3.87
C LEU A 109 25.48 15.83 4.57
N ALA A 110 26.18 16.68 3.81
CA ALA A 110 27.06 17.72 4.34
C ALA A 110 26.33 18.90 5.01
N VAL A 111 25.00 19.00 4.86
CA VAL A 111 24.13 19.98 5.56
C VAL A 111 23.18 19.30 6.54
N GLU A 112 23.56 18.12 7.06
CA GLU A 112 22.83 17.38 8.10
C GLU A 112 21.39 17.01 7.69
N LYS A 113 21.16 16.74 6.39
CA LYS A 113 19.87 16.29 5.85
C LYS A 113 19.94 14.89 5.22
N PRO A 114 20.19 13.81 6.01
CA PRO A 114 20.24 12.44 5.49
C PRO A 114 18.93 12.01 4.84
N ALA A 115 17.77 12.34 5.43
CA ALA A 115 16.47 12.04 4.84
C ALA A 115 16.28 12.66 3.44
N PHE A 116 16.71 13.92 3.24
CA PHE A 116 16.66 14.57 1.93
C PHE A 116 17.56 13.84 0.92
N ALA A 117 18.79 13.55 1.32
CA ALA A 117 19.77 12.86 0.50
C ALA A 117 19.30 11.46 0.09
N PHE A 118 18.66 10.73 1.02
CA PHE A 118 18.01 9.45 0.77
C PHE A 118 16.88 9.58 -0.24
N PHE A 119 15.88 10.42 0.05
CA PHE A 119 14.69 10.59 -0.79
C PHE A 119 15.07 11.07 -2.21
N PHE A 120 15.89 12.13 -2.32
CA PHE A 120 16.34 12.63 -3.61
C PHE A 120 17.11 11.56 -4.38
N GLY A 121 18.04 10.86 -3.72
CA GLY A 121 18.87 9.84 -4.33
C GLY A 121 18.07 8.64 -4.85
N PHE A 122 17.21 8.08 -4.01
CA PHE A 122 16.35 6.94 -4.37
C PHE A 122 15.37 7.31 -5.49
N GLY A 123 14.77 8.51 -5.41
CA GLY A 123 13.86 9.03 -6.44
C GLY A 123 14.54 9.27 -7.77
N PHE A 124 15.76 9.82 -7.75
CA PHE A 124 16.56 10.03 -8.95
C PHE A 124 16.95 8.71 -9.64
N ALA A 125 17.37 7.70 -8.87
CA ALA A 125 17.67 6.38 -9.42
C ALA A 125 16.45 5.72 -10.08
N ALA A 126 15.29 5.79 -9.43
CA ALA A 126 14.03 5.30 -10.00
C ALA A 126 13.62 6.08 -11.26
N GLY A 127 13.82 7.40 -11.28
CA GLY A 127 13.59 8.24 -12.46
C GLY A 127 14.55 7.91 -13.63
N MET A 128 15.81 7.60 -13.36
CA MET A 128 16.73 7.10 -14.40
C MET A 128 16.30 5.73 -14.92
N LEU A 129 15.82 4.83 -14.04
CA LEU A 129 15.33 3.53 -14.46
C LEU A 129 14.04 3.65 -15.30
N TRP A 130 13.15 4.60 -14.99
CA TRP A 130 11.97 4.93 -15.81
C TRP A 130 12.31 5.34 -17.26
N LEU A 131 13.47 5.97 -17.47
CA LEU A 131 14.00 6.34 -18.79
C LEU A 131 14.67 5.17 -19.54
N MET A 132 14.99 4.07 -18.85
CA MET A 132 15.65 2.88 -19.41
C MET A 132 14.68 1.75 -19.71
N LEU A 133 13.69 1.53 -18.83
CA LEU A 133 12.72 0.46 -18.95
C LEU A 133 11.80 0.67 -20.16
N ARG A 134 11.42 -0.42 -20.81
CA ARG A 134 10.48 -0.43 -21.95
C ARG A 134 9.06 -0.84 -21.57
N PRO A 135 8.82 -1.87 -20.72
CA PRO A 135 7.46 -2.28 -20.37
C PRO A 135 6.73 -1.18 -19.60
N ALA A 136 5.54 -0.81 -20.06
CA ALA A 136 4.77 0.31 -19.48
C ALA A 136 4.46 0.13 -17.98
N ALA A 137 4.21 -1.11 -17.54
CA ALA A 137 3.95 -1.41 -16.13
C ALA A 137 5.19 -1.24 -15.24
N GLU A 138 6.36 -1.69 -15.71
CA GLU A 138 7.64 -1.54 -14.99
C GLU A 138 8.05 -0.07 -14.88
N ARG A 139 7.85 0.68 -15.97
CA ARG A 139 7.97 2.14 -15.96
C ARG A 139 7.00 2.76 -14.95
N PHE A 140 5.73 2.37 -14.95
CA PHE A 140 4.75 2.93 -14.02
C PHE A 140 5.17 2.73 -12.54
N ALA A 141 5.68 1.54 -12.18
CA ALA A 141 6.24 1.32 -10.84
C ALA A 141 7.47 2.21 -10.54
N ALA A 142 8.41 2.33 -11.47
CA ALA A 142 9.57 3.22 -11.32
C ALA A 142 9.16 4.70 -11.17
N MET A 143 8.11 5.13 -11.89
CA MET A 143 7.53 6.48 -11.78
C MET A 143 6.85 6.70 -10.42
N LEU A 144 6.11 5.71 -9.89
CA LEU A 144 5.51 5.78 -8.56
C LEU A 144 6.57 5.92 -7.47
N ILE A 145 7.64 5.14 -7.53
CA ILE A 145 8.79 5.29 -6.63
C ILE A 145 9.38 6.70 -6.76
N ALA A 146 9.73 7.13 -7.98
CA ALA A 146 10.31 8.45 -8.21
C ALA A 146 9.43 9.59 -7.67
N GLY A 147 8.13 9.57 -7.96
CA GLY A 147 7.16 10.55 -7.48
C GLY A 147 7.05 10.60 -5.96
N GLY A 148 6.83 9.46 -5.32
CA GLY A 148 6.77 9.39 -3.85
C GLY A 148 8.06 9.85 -3.18
N MET A 149 9.21 9.49 -3.76
CA MET A 149 10.52 9.88 -3.25
C MET A 149 10.78 11.39 -3.42
N PHE A 150 10.42 11.99 -4.56
CA PHE A 150 10.56 13.45 -4.73
C PHE A 150 9.58 14.26 -3.88
N VAL A 151 8.38 13.74 -3.58
CA VAL A 151 7.49 14.35 -2.58
C VAL A 151 8.14 14.31 -1.19
N GLY A 152 8.74 13.17 -0.81
CA GLY A 152 9.51 13.05 0.45
C GLY A 152 10.67 14.05 0.52
N ALA A 153 11.48 14.14 -0.54
CA ALA A 153 12.58 15.12 -0.63
C ALA A 153 12.09 16.56 -0.54
N GLY A 154 10.98 16.89 -1.20
CA GLY A 154 10.36 18.22 -1.13
C GLY A 154 9.94 18.59 0.29
N MET A 155 9.44 17.63 1.07
CA MET A 155 9.06 17.85 2.48
C MET A 155 10.25 18.08 3.42
N GLU A 156 11.47 17.69 3.06
CA GLU A 156 12.70 18.03 3.80
C GLU A 156 13.24 19.44 3.49
N LEU A 157 12.67 20.10 2.47
CA LEU A 157 12.98 21.49 2.09
C LEU A 157 11.87 22.47 2.48
N VAL A 158 10.61 22.04 2.40
CA VAL A 158 9.42 22.88 2.64
C VAL A 158 8.46 22.14 3.58
N TYR A 159 7.98 22.82 4.61
CA TYR A 159 6.93 22.32 5.48
C TYR A 159 5.90 23.43 5.75
N LEU A 160 4.67 23.03 6.07
CA LEU A 160 3.61 23.91 6.52
C LEU A 160 3.88 24.34 7.97
N VAL A 161 4.02 25.65 8.18
CA VAL A 161 4.06 26.26 9.52
C VAL A 161 2.64 26.40 10.04
N ASP A 162 2.37 25.86 11.23
CA ASP A 162 1.09 25.93 11.93
C ASP A 162 1.28 25.90 13.45
N GLY A 163 0.22 25.63 14.22
CA GLY A 163 0.25 25.60 15.70
C GLY A 163 1.17 24.56 16.33
N LEU A 164 1.75 23.62 15.56
CA LEU A 164 2.77 22.69 16.04
C LEU A 164 4.20 23.25 15.90
N SER A 165 4.36 24.39 15.23
CA SER A 165 5.66 25.03 14.99
C SER A 165 6.37 25.39 16.30
N GLY A 166 7.66 25.04 16.41
CA GLY A 166 8.48 25.30 17.59
C GLY A 166 8.48 24.20 18.66
N GLY A 167 7.69 23.13 18.48
CA GLY A 167 7.79 21.90 19.28
C GLY A 167 8.27 20.70 18.46
N ASP A 168 8.42 19.54 19.11
CA ASP A 168 8.92 18.29 18.50
C ASP A 168 8.10 17.84 17.27
N TYR A 169 6.83 18.27 17.20
CA TYR A 169 5.88 17.95 16.13
C TYR A 169 5.80 18.99 15.00
N TYR A 170 6.75 19.93 14.90
CA TYR A 170 6.72 21.08 13.97
C TYR A 170 6.48 20.76 12.48
N ARG A 171 6.71 19.52 12.03
CA ARG A 171 6.45 19.06 10.65
C ARG A 171 5.26 18.10 10.52
N MET A 172 4.59 17.73 11.61
CA MET A 172 3.67 16.60 11.66
C MET A 172 2.46 16.75 10.72
N ASN A 173 1.90 17.96 10.57
CA ASN A 173 0.82 18.20 9.60
C ASN A 173 1.29 18.13 8.14
N SER A 174 2.57 18.40 7.84
CA SER A 174 3.14 18.17 6.51
C SER A 174 3.32 16.67 6.25
N VAL A 175 3.80 15.93 7.25
CA VAL A 175 3.88 14.47 7.22
C VAL A 175 2.49 13.87 6.94
N PHE A 176 1.47 14.17 7.75
CA PHE A 176 0.13 13.62 7.57
C PHE A 176 -0.50 13.94 6.20
N LYS A 177 -0.29 15.15 5.66
CA LYS A 177 -0.87 15.57 4.38
C LYS A 177 -0.23 14.88 3.17
N PHE A 178 1.10 14.70 3.17
CA PHE A 178 1.82 14.22 1.99
C PHE A 178 2.29 12.77 2.08
N TYR A 179 2.65 12.27 3.28
CA TYR A 179 3.28 10.95 3.40
C TYR A 179 2.30 9.82 3.10
N ASN A 180 0.99 9.99 3.39
CA ASN A 180 -0.04 9.03 2.99
C ASN A 180 -0.03 8.74 1.48
N GLY A 181 0.23 9.76 0.64
CA GLY A 181 0.45 9.58 -0.80
C GLY A 181 1.71 8.76 -1.09
N ILE A 182 2.83 9.05 -0.42
CA ILE A 182 4.10 8.32 -0.56
C ILE A 182 3.91 6.83 -0.22
N TRP A 183 3.23 6.51 0.88
CA TRP A 183 2.94 5.13 1.29
C TRP A 183 2.17 4.37 0.20
N ILE A 184 1.12 4.96 -0.38
CA ILE A 184 0.31 4.33 -1.43
C ILE A 184 1.15 4.08 -2.69
N MET A 185 1.95 5.08 -3.12
CA MET A 185 2.83 4.94 -4.28
C MET A 185 3.88 3.83 -4.09
N LEU A 186 4.51 3.79 -2.90
CA LEU A 186 5.48 2.75 -2.53
C LEU A 186 4.84 1.36 -2.47
N ALA A 187 3.66 1.23 -1.87
CA ALA A 187 2.97 -0.05 -1.71
C ALA A 187 2.57 -0.65 -3.07
N LEU A 188 2.01 0.17 -3.97
CA LEU A 188 1.64 -0.27 -5.33
C LEU A 188 2.87 -0.69 -6.15
N ALA A 189 3.97 0.07 -6.09
CA ALA A 189 5.21 -0.30 -6.76
C ALA A 189 5.83 -1.60 -6.19
N CYS A 190 5.83 -1.75 -4.86
CA CYS A 190 6.34 -2.96 -4.21
C CYS A 190 5.51 -4.21 -4.54
N ALA A 191 4.18 -4.09 -4.61
CA ALA A 191 3.31 -5.18 -5.06
C ALA A 191 3.63 -5.61 -6.50
N GLY A 192 3.87 -4.64 -7.40
CA GLY A 192 4.34 -4.90 -8.77
C GLY A 192 5.69 -5.63 -8.79
N PHE A 193 6.68 -5.16 -8.03
CA PHE A 193 8.00 -5.82 -7.92
C PHE A 193 7.88 -7.27 -7.41
N ILE A 194 7.08 -7.52 -6.37
CA ILE A 194 6.84 -8.87 -5.85
C ILE A 194 6.26 -9.78 -6.95
N ALA A 195 5.24 -9.31 -7.68
CA ALA A 195 4.63 -10.07 -8.76
C ALA A 195 5.64 -10.41 -9.89
N TRP A 196 6.46 -9.44 -10.33
CA TRP A 196 7.47 -9.69 -11.37
C TRP A 196 8.63 -10.57 -10.90
N MET A 197 8.99 -10.52 -9.61
CA MET A 197 9.99 -11.42 -9.04
C MET A 197 9.46 -12.86 -8.99
N ILE A 198 8.21 -13.08 -8.56
CA ILE A 198 7.55 -14.40 -8.61
C ILE A 198 7.52 -14.93 -10.06
N HIS A 199 7.06 -14.09 -11.00
CA HIS A 199 6.96 -14.47 -12.40
C HIS A 199 8.33 -14.81 -13.00
N GLY A 200 9.35 -13.98 -12.74
CA GLY A 200 10.72 -14.23 -13.18
C GLY A 200 11.27 -15.58 -12.69
N LEU A 201 11.01 -15.98 -11.44
CA LEU A 201 11.40 -17.32 -10.97
C LEU A 201 10.68 -18.44 -11.74
N SER A 202 9.43 -18.23 -12.14
CA SER A 202 8.64 -19.22 -12.90
C SER A 202 9.04 -19.34 -14.38
N GLU A 203 9.48 -18.25 -15.01
CA GLU A 203 9.94 -18.28 -16.40
C GLU A 203 11.37 -18.82 -16.52
N LEU A 204 12.26 -18.41 -15.62
CA LEU A 204 13.65 -18.89 -15.61
C LEU A 204 13.75 -20.37 -15.20
N SER A 205 12.79 -20.92 -14.46
CA SER A 205 12.78 -22.36 -14.16
C SER A 205 12.47 -23.23 -15.38
N ARG A 206 11.79 -22.69 -16.40
CA ARG A 206 11.47 -23.40 -17.66
C ARG A 206 12.63 -23.44 -18.66
N HIS A 207 13.63 -22.59 -18.49
CA HIS A 207 14.78 -22.45 -19.40
C HIS A 207 16.03 -23.20 -18.94
N LEU A 208 16.00 -23.80 -17.75
CA LEU A 208 17.09 -24.66 -17.26
C LEU A 208 16.91 -26.08 -17.81
N PRO A 209 17.98 -26.75 -18.28
CA PRO A 209 17.90 -28.18 -18.58
C PRO A 209 17.59 -28.94 -17.30
N ASN A 210 16.78 -30.00 -17.42
CA ASN A 210 16.55 -30.93 -16.32
C ASN A 210 17.87 -31.57 -15.87
N ALA A 211 17.90 -32.21 -14.69
CA ALA A 211 19.09 -32.92 -14.21
C ALA A 211 19.57 -34.08 -15.13
N SER A 212 18.80 -34.43 -16.17
CA SER A 212 19.15 -35.34 -17.26
C SER A 212 19.86 -34.69 -18.45
N GLY A 213 20.02 -33.36 -18.48
CA GLY A 213 20.70 -32.62 -19.57
C GLY A 213 19.83 -32.28 -20.78
N GLU A 214 18.58 -32.74 -20.83
CA GLU A 214 17.68 -32.48 -21.97
C GLU A 214 17.06 -31.07 -21.89
N ARG A 215 17.26 -30.26 -22.94
CA ARG A 215 16.43 -29.08 -23.23
C ARG A 215 15.13 -29.56 -23.87
N TYR A 216 13.98 -29.06 -23.41
CA TYR A 216 12.72 -29.26 -24.14
C TYR A 216 12.79 -28.51 -25.47
N THR A 217 13.07 -29.21 -26.56
CA THR A 217 12.77 -28.67 -27.89
C THR A 217 11.25 -28.61 -28.04
N ALA A 218 10.75 -27.46 -28.52
CA ALA A 218 9.33 -27.35 -28.84
C ALA A 218 8.96 -28.44 -29.84
N ALA A 219 7.90 -29.20 -29.54
CA ALA A 219 7.53 -30.38 -30.31
C ALA A 219 7.28 -30.02 -31.79
N THR A 220 8.22 -30.39 -32.65
CA THR A 220 7.99 -30.41 -34.10
C THR A 220 6.94 -31.46 -34.39
N THR A 221 5.87 -31.03 -35.04
CA THR A 221 4.74 -31.88 -35.45
C THR A 221 5.26 -33.07 -36.29
N PRO A 222 5.13 -34.34 -35.84
CA PRO A 222 5.60 -35.47 -36.63
C PRO A 222 4.57 -35.79 -37.72
N GLY A 223 4.95 -35.65 -38.99
CA GLY A 223 3.96 -35.77 -40.08
C GLY A 223 4.46 -35.71 -41.53
N ALA A 224 5.67 -36.21 -41.82
CA ALA A 224 6.07 -36.54 -43.21
C ALA A 224 7.20 -37.58 -43.19
N THR A 225 6.84 -38.87 -43.25
CA THR A 225 7.81 -39.96 -43.44
C THR A 225 8.31 -39.96 -44.88
N ASP A 226 9.63 -40.02 -45.02
CA ASP A 226 10.33 -40.25 -46.27
C ASP A 226 9.96 -41.63 -46.86
N ILE A 227 9.72 -41.70 -48.18
CA ILE A 227 9.54 -42.96 -48.91
C ILE A 227 10.22 -42.82 -50.28
N GLY A 228 11.40 -43.43 -50.42
CA GLY A 228 12.09 -43.56 -51.70
C GLY A 228 11.54 -44.70 -52.57
N GLY A 229 11.55 -44.52 -53.89
CA GLY A 229 11.20 -45.56 -54.87
C GLY A 229 11.14 -45.00 -56.30
N CYS A 230 11.80 -45.68 -57.26
CA CYS A 230 11.93 -45.21 -58.64
C CYS A 230 10.95 -45.87 -59.64
N GLU A 231 10.76 -45.20 -60.78
CA GLU A 231 10.26 -45.70 -62.08
C GLU A 231 8.73 -45.96 -62.27
N PRO A 232 8.20 -46.13 -63.51
CA PRO A 232 8.21 -45.07 -64.54
C PRO A 232 6.90 -44.92 -65.35
N GLY A 233 6.56 -43.68 -65.74
CA GLY A 233 5.86 -43.32 -66.99
C GLY A 233 4.35 -43.61 -67.18
N ALA A 234 3.58 -42.58 -67.57
CA ALA A 234 2.44 -42.68 -68.51
C ALA A 234 1.96 -41.31 -69.01
N ASN A 235 1.61 -41.20 -70.30
CA ASN A 235 1.06 -40.00 -70.94
C ASN A 235 -0.38 -39.66 -70.49
N ARG A 236 -0.72 -38.35 -70.49
CA ARG A 236 -1.88 -37.73 -71.19
C ARG A 236 -1.93 -36.20 -70.96
N GLY A 237 -1.91 -35.41 -72.04
CA GLY A 237 -2.36 -34.00 -72.04
C GLY A 237 -3.82 -33.89 -72.54
N PRO A 238 -4.29 -32.74 -73.07
CA PRO A 238 -3.60 -31.45 -73.28
C PRO A 238 -4.45 -30.20 -72.88
N LEU A 239 -4.13 -29.01 -73.45
CA LEU A 239 -4.87 -27.72 -73.51
C LEU A 239 -4.58 -26.71 -72.35
N VAL A 240 -4.39 -25.38 -72.57
CA VAL A 240 -4.31 -24.55 -73.80
C VAL A 240 -3.62 -23.17 -73.53
N ALA A 241 -2.97 -22.58 -74.56
CA ALA A 241 -2.58 -21.17 -74.80
C ALA A 241 -1.74 -20.38 -73.73
N GLU A 242 -0.47 -20.03 -74.00
CA GLU A 242 0.07 -18.79 -74.65
C GLU A 242 0.39 -17.65 -73.65
N ALA A 243 1.43 -16.82 -73.78
CA ALA A 243 2.28 -16.48 -74.94
C ALA A 243 3.81 -16.35 -74.62
N ASN A 244 4.62 -16.18 -75.67
CA ASN A 244 6.08 -16.26 -75.67
C ASN A 244 6.84 -14.96 -75.27
N PHE A 245 8.07 -15.08 -74.78
CA PHE A 245 9.26 -14.51 -75.46
C PHE A 245 10.60 -15.19 -75.10
N ARG A 246 11.56 -15.18 -76.04
CA ARG A 246 12.93 -15.76 -76.00
C ARG A 246 13.91 -14.76 -76.65
N ALA A 247 15.24 -14.76 -76.52
CA ALA A 247 16.25 -15.65 -75.92
C ALA A 247 17.48 -14.77 -75.50
N PRO A 248 18.74 -15.25 -75.26
CA PRO A 248 19.29 -16.61 -75.23
C PRO A 248 20.09 -16.98 -73.96
N ARG A 249 20.48 -18.27 -73.87
CA ARG A 249 21.48 -18.79 -72.90
C ARG A 249 22.90 -18.36 -73.29
N ALA A 250 23.74 -18.14 -72.28
CA ALA A 250 25.17 -18.39 -72.36
C ALA A 250 25.50 -19.68 -71.62
N GLU A 251 26.49 -20.42 -72.12
CA GLU A 251 26.88 -21.76 -71.68
C GLU A 251 28.26 -21.67 -71.00
N GLN A 252 28.36 -22.04 -69.72
CA GLN A 252 29.65 -22.07 -69.01
C GLN A 252 29.82 -23.30 -68.10
N ALA A 253 31.08 -23.74 -68.09
CA ALA A 253 31.65 -25.01 -67.60
C ALA A 253 31.46 -25.31 -66.10
N PRO A 254 31.69 -26.56 -65.66
CA PRO A 254 31.66 -26.94 -64.24
C PRO A 254 32.70 -26.18 -63.40
N GLN A 255 32.29 -25.74 -62.20
CA GLN A 255 33.19 -25.14 -61.23
C GLN A 255 34.11 -26.19 -60.58
N PRO A 256 35.40 -25.89 -60.33
CA PRO A 256 36.28 -26.75 -59.57
C PRO A 256 36.00 -26.67 -58.06
N CYS A 257 36.22 -27.78 -57.35
CA CYS A 257 36.15 -27.81 -55.90
C CYS A 257 37.28 -26.95 -55.29
N HIS A 258 36.91 -25.83 -54.65
CA HIS A 258 37.83 -25.00 -53.87
C HIS A 258 37.75 -25.32 -52.37
N ASP A 259 38.88 -25.76 -51.83
CA ASP A 259 39.40 -25.57 -50.47
C ASP A 259 38.41 -25.47 -49.29
N VAL A 260 38.19 -26.61 -48.63
CA VAL A 260 37.46 -26.76 -47.35
C VAL A 260 38.15 -26.04 -46.16
N VAL A 261 39.36 -25.51 -46.34
CA VAL A 261 40.21 -25.00 -45.24
C VAL A 261 39.82 -23.57 -44.80
N ALA A 262 39.23 -22.75 -45.67
CA ALA A 262 38.86 -21.37 -45.32
C ALA A 262 37.64 -21.25 -44.38
N ASN A 263 36.83 -22.32 -44.26
CA ASN A 263 35.58 -22.27 -43.51
C ASN A 263 35.77 -22.52 -42.01
N GLN A 264 36.87 -23.17 -41.59
CA GLN A 264 37.09 -23.56 -40.18
C GLN A 264 37.44 -22.37 -39.27
N SER A 265 38.12 -21.34 -39.77
CA SER A 265 38.38 -20.13 -38.97
C SER A 265 37.11 -19.30 -38.80
N ALA A 266 36.29 -19.20 -39.83
CA ALA A 266 35.01 -18.49 -39.82
C ALA A 266 33.94 -19.20 -38.98
N THR A 267 33.86 -20.55 -39.01
CA THR A 267 33.00 -21.27 -38.06
C THR A 267 33.55 -21.17 -36.65
N ARG A 268 34.85 -21.34 -36.41
CA ARG A 268 35.42 -21.25 -35.06
C ARG A 268 35.27 -19.87 -34.42
N SER A 269 35.39 -18.77 -35.18
CA SER A 269 35.10 -17.42 -34.65
C SER A 269 33.61 -17.20 -34.38
N ARG A 270 32.73 -17.90 -35.11
CA ARG A 270 31.27 -17.82 -34.98
C ARG A 270 30.76 -18.68 -33.83
N ASP A 271 31.32 -19.87 -33.65
CA ASP A 271 31.13 -20.72 -32.47
C ASP A 271 31.63 -19.98 -31.22
N GLN A 272 32.81 -19.36 -31.24
CA GLN A 272 33.31 -18.59 -30.10
C GLN A 272 32.44 -17.38 -29.75
N THR A 273 31.99 -16.60 -30.74
CA THR A 273 31.07 -15.47 -30.46
C THR A 273 29.67 -15.94 -30.03
N GLN A 274 29.22 -17.09 -30.50
CA GLN A 274 27.99 -17.70 -30.00
C GLN A 274 28.14 -18.21 -28.56
N GLU A 275 29.23 -18.92 -28.25
CA GLU A 275 29.56 -19.46 -26.93
C GLU A 275 29.75 -18.34 -25.88
N GLU A 276 30.45 -17.25 -26.24
CA GLU A 276 30.53 -16.03 -25.42
C GLU A 276 29.14 -15.42 -25.17
N SER A 277 28.29 -15.33 -26.20
CA SER A 277 26.93 -14.78 -26.05
C SER A 277 26.00 -15.66 -25.21
N GLU A 278 26.10 -17.00 -25.31
CA GLU A 278 25.35 -17.95 -24.49
C GLU A 278 25.79 -17.89 -23.02
N VAL A 279 27.09 -17.66 -22.75
CA VAL A 279 27.61 -17.46 -21.39
C VAL A 279 27.13 -16.13 -20.79
N GLU A 280 27.22 -15.01 -21.53
CA GLU A 280 26.71 -13.70 -21.06
C GLU A 280 25.20 -13.72 -20.78
N GLU A 281 24.43 -14.42 -21.61
CA GLU A 281 22.99 -14.60 -21.42
C GLU A 281 22.67 -15.47 -20.20
N SER A 282 23.38 -16.58 -20.01
CA SER A 282 23.26 -17.45 -18.84
C SER A 282 23.54 -16.69 -17.52
N ASP A 283 24.62 -15.92 -17.46
CA ASP A 283 24.99 -15.13 -16.27
C ASP A 283 23.96 -14.03 -15.97
N ARG A 284 23.39 -13.39 -17.00
CA ARG A 284 22.31 -12.40 -16.86
C ARG A 284 21.05 -13.02 -16.25
N PHE A 285 20.65 -14.20 -16.72
CA PHE A 285 19.51 -14.95 -16.14
C PHE A 285 19.81 -15.37 -14.70
N GLY A 286 21.01 -15.90 -14.43
CA GLY A 286 21.45 -16.26 -13.06
C GLY A 286 21.38 -15.08 -12.08
N MET A 287 21.80 -13.90 -12.51
CA MET A 287 21.73 -12.67 -11.71
C MET A 287 20.28 -12.25 -11.41
N SER A 288 19.42 -12.21 -12.44
CA SER A 288 18.01 -11.83 -12.28
C SER A 288 17.25 -12.80 -11.37
N ARG A 289 17.53 -14.11 -11.49
CA ARG A 289 16.98 -15.14 -10.59
C ARG A 289 17.38 -14.90 -9.14
N SER A 290 18.66 -14.60 -8.91
CA SER A 290 19.22 -14.37 -7.58
C SER A 290 18.60 -13.14 -6.90
N TRP A 291 18.38 -12.06 -7.65
CA TRP A 291 17.67 -10.87 -7.16
C TRP A 291 16.22 -11.15 -6.81
N ALA A 292 15.50 -11.91 -7.66
CA ALA A 292 14.13 -12.30 -7.38
C ALA A 292 14.03 -13.16 -6.10
N GLN A 293 14.95 -14.11 -5.89
CA GLN A 293 15.00 -14.90 -4.65
C GLN A 293 15.20 -14.01 -3.42
N VAL A 294 16.22 -13.15 -3.42
CA VAL A 294 16.50 -12.25 -2.28
C VAL A 294 15.35 -11.29 -2.03
N GLY A 295 14.82 -10.65 -3.07
CA GLY A 295 13.71 -9.70 -2.93
C GLY A 295 12.42 -10.34 -2.41
N LEU A 296 12.13 -11.59 -2.77
CA LEU A 296 10.98 -12.33 -2.22
C LEU A 296 11.19 -12.80 -0.78
N VAL A 297 12.42 -13.18 -0.39
CA VAL A 297 12.75 -13.45 1.03
C VAL A 297 12.59 -12.17 1.86
N VAL A 298 13.13 -11.04 1.40
CA VAL A 298 12.98 -9.72 2.06
C VAL A 298 11.51 -9.32 2.18
N ALA A 299 10.73 -9.43 1.10
CA ALA A 299 9.31 -9.12 1.11
C ALA A 299 8.52 -10.05 2.05
N GLY A 300 8.77 -11.36 2.00
CA GLY A 300 8.12 -12.34 2.87
C GLY A 300 8.40 -12.10 4.35
N VAL A 301 9.67 -11.89 4.74
CA VAL A 301 10.06 -11.53 6.11
C VAL A 301 9.38 -10.25 6.55
N ALA A 302 9.35 -9.21 5.70
CA ALA A 302 8.78 -7.93 6.05
C ALA A 302 7.24 -7.95 6.18
N ILE A 303 6.55 -8.74 5.36
CA ILE A 303 5.10 -8.98 5.47
C ILE A 303 4.81 -9.73 6.78
N LEU A 304 5.54 -10.82 7.07
CA LEU A 304 5.36 -11.60 8.30
C LEU A 304 5.65 -10.75 9.56
N ALA A 305 6.69 -9.93 9.53
CA ALA A 305 7.00 -8.99 10.62
C ALA A 305 5.91 -7.92 10.80
N SER A 306 5.28 -7.47 9.71
CA SER A 306 4.18 -6.50 9.74
C SER A 306 2.90 -7.12 10.31
N LEU A 307 2.63 -8.40 10.01
CA LEU A 307 1.52 -9.18 10.59
C LEU A 307 1.67 -9.46 12.09
N ALA A 308 2.88 -9.30 12.65
CA ALA A 308 3.07 -9.35 14.10
C ALA A 308 2.37 -8.18 14.82
N TYR A 309 2.25 -7.00 14.20
CA TYR A 309 1.65 -5.84 14.84
C TYR A 309 0.17 -6.05 15.19
N PRO A 310 -0.73 -6.46 14.27
CA PRO A 310 -2.10 -6.79 14.65
C PRO A 310 -2.20 -7.83 15.78
N VAL A 311 -1.35 -8.85 15.80
CA VAL A 311 -1.36 -9.88 16.85
C VAL A 311 -0.97 -9.29 18.21
N PHE A 312 0.21 -8.70 18.34
CA PHE A 312 0.70 -8.24 19.65
C PHE A 312 0.05 -6.92 20.12
N ALA A 313 -0.29 -6.02 19.19
CA ALA A 313 -0.91 -4.75 19.55
C ALA A 313 -2.38 -4.89 19.98
N THR A 314 -3.12 -5.89 19.47
CA THR A 314 -4.56 -6.03 19.80
C THR A 314 -4.77 -6.27 21.30
N GLY A 315 -4.09 -7.25 21.90
CA GLY A 315 -4.18 -7.49 23.35
C GLY A 315 -3.73 -6.29 24.18
N ALA A 316 -2.63 -5.64 23.77
CA ALA A 316 -2.12 -4.44 24.45
C ALA A 316 -3.07 -3.22 24.34
N ARG A 317 -3.86 -3.11 23.27
CA ARG A 317 -4.86 -2.04 23.08
C ARG A 317 -6.15 -2.33 23.81
N LEU A 318 -6.64 -3.57 23.81
CA LEU A 318 -7.82 -3.96 24.59
C LEU A 318 -7.60 -3.69 26.08
N GLY A 319 -6.45 -4.13 26.62
CA GLY A 319 -6.06 -3.89 28.01
C GLY A 319 -5.78 -2.43 28.42
N GLN A 320 -5.78 -1.48 27.47
CA GLN A 320 -5.68 -0.04 27.78
C GLN A 320 -7.04 0.62 28.08
N HIS A 321 -8.15 -0.08 27.84
CA HIS A 321 -9.49 0.53 27.83
C HIS A 321 -10.48 -0.23 28.72
N PHE A 322 -10.71 -1.51 28.45
CA PHE A 322 -11.70 -2.30 29.18
C PHE A 322 -11.08 -3.62 29.64
N ALA A 323 -11.28 -3.97 30.91
CA ALA A 323 -10.78 -5.23 31.46
C ALA A 323 -11.67 -6.40 31.00
N GLN A 324 -11.41 -6.93 29.80
CA GLN A 324 -12.20 -8.03 29.23
C GLN A 324 -12.23 -9.26 30.17
N PRO A 325 -13.41 -9.66 30.67
CA PRO A 325 -13.56 -10.85 31.50
C PRO A 325 -13.09 -12.10 30.74
N GLY A 326 -12.15 -12.85 31.31
CA GLY A 326 -11.63 -14.09 30.71
C GLY A 326 -10.71 -13.92 29.49
N GLY A 327 -10.55 -12.72 28.93
CA GLY A 327 -9.62 -12.44 27.83
C GLY A 327 -9.92 -13.17 26.51
N THR A 328 -11.20 -13.36 26.20
CA THR A 328 -11.66 -14.12 25.02
C THR A 328 -11.57 -13.33 23.73
N TRP A 329 -10.68 -13.76 22.81
CA TRP A 329 -10.51 -13.10 21.52
C TRP A 329 -11.74 -13.35 20.62
N THR A 330 -12.29 -12.30 20.03
CA THR A 330 -13.49 -12.38 19.19
C THR A 330 -13.39 -11.43 17.99
N LEU A 331 -14.15 -11.73 16.94
CA LEU A 331 -14.38 -10.85 15.79
C LEU A 331 -15.75 -10.14 15.87
N ASN A 332 -16.52 -10.37 16.94
CA ASN A 332 -17.75 -9.64 17.19
C ASN A 332 -17.42 -8.21 17.68
N ALA A 333 -17.74 -7.21 16.85
CA ALA A 333 -17.49 -5.79 17.15
C ALA A 333 -18.37 -5.22 18.27
N LEU A 334 -19.40 -5.94 18.74
CA LEU A 334 -20.27 -5.54 19.86
C LEU A 334 -19.92 -6.23 21.18
N ASP A 335 -19.06 -7.25 21.19
CA ASP A 335 -18.76 -8.04 22.41
C ASP A 335 -18.21 -7.18 23.56
N TRP A 336 -17.49 -6.10 23.21
CA TRP A 336 -16.94 -5.17 24.20
C TRP A 336 -18.01 -4.47 25.03
N MET A 337 -19.24 -4.34 24.54
CA MET A 337 -20.34 -3.69 25.26
C MET A 337 -20.82 -4.51 26.47
N ASN A 338 -20.52 -5.82 26.52
CA ASN A 338 -20.83 -6.69 27.66
C ASN A 338 -20.02 -6.40 28.93
N TYR A 339 -18.93 -5.63 28.81
CA TYR A 339 -17.96 -5.41 29.88
C TYR A 339 -17.26 -4.05 29.84
N GLY A 340 -17.47 -3.29 28.77
CA GLY A 340 -17.05 -1.91 28.64
C GLY A 340 -18.05 -0.97 29.27
N GLY A 341 -17.56 0.18 29.71
CA GLY A 341 -18.34 1.23 30.33
C GLY A 341 -17.45 2.43 30.59
N ILE A 342 -18.04 3.61 30.77
CA ILE A 342 -17.29 4.84 31.02
C ILE A 342 -17.40 5.28 32.48
N SER A 343 -16.34 5.94 32.96
CA SER A 343 -16.22 6.47 34.32
C SER A 343 -16.27 8.00 34.29
N GLU A 344 -17.00 8.60 35.22
CA GLU A 344 -16.90 10.05 35.46
C GLU A 344 -15.48 10.40 35.95
N HIS A 345 -14.94 11.54 35.50
CA HIS A 345 -13.55 11.89 35.76
C HIS A 345 -13.33 12.34 37.22
N GLY A 346 -12.83 11.42 38.05
CA GLY A 346 -12.54 11.67 39.47
C GLY A 346 -13.35 10.81 40.45
N ALA A 347 -14.40 10.13 39.97
CA ALA A 347 -15.09 9.08 40.71
C ALA A 347 -14.46 7.71 40.41
N GLY A 348 -14.24 6.89 41.44
CA GLY A 348 -13.72 5.53 41.26
C GLY A 348 -14.86 4.56 40.95
N GLY A 349 -14.97 4.13 39.69
CA GLY A 349 -15.93 3.11 39.24
C GLY A 349 -16.34 3.30 37.78
N VAL A 350 -16.85 2.24 37.13
CA VAL A 350 -17.67 2.42 35.91
C VAL A 350 -18.96 3.09 36.36
N VAL A 351 -19.35 4.17 35.69
CA VAL A 351 -20.56 4.94 36.02
C VAL A 351 -21.68 4.66 35.01
N TYR A 352 -21.33 4.34 33.75
CA TYR A 352 -22.31 3.97 32.72
C TYR A 352 -21.89 2.70 31.95
N ALA A 353 -22.80 1.74 31.82
CA ALA A 353 -22.62 0.49 31.07
C ALA A 353 -23.12 0.59 29.62
N TYR A 354 -22.83 -0.41 28.79
CA TYR A 354 -23.24 -0.46 27.38
C TYR A 354 -23.98 -1.74 26.99
N ASP A 355 -24.27 -2.63 27.93
CA ASP A 355 -24.93 -3.92 27.68
C ASP A 355 -26.39 -3.74 27.25
N GLU A 356 -27.14 -2.83 27.87
CA GLU A 356 -28.49 -2.46 27.40
C GLU A 356 -28.47 -1.77 26.02
N ASP A 357 -27.47 -0.94 25.74
CA ASP A 357 -27.28 -0.32 24.42
C ASP A 357 -26.98 -1.37 23.33
N ARG A 358 -26.26 -2.44 23.67
CA ARG A 358 -26.03 -3.56 22.77
C ARG A 358 -27.33 -4.23 22.38
N ASP A 359 -28.22 -4.50 23.34
CA ASP A 359 -29.53 -5.10 23.07
C ASP A 359 -30.38 -4.19 22.15
N VAL A 360 -30.34 -2.87 22.37
CA VAL A 360 -30.99 -1.88 21.49
C VAL A 360 -30.41 -1.92 20.08
N ILE A 361 -29.09 -2.01 19.93
CA ILE A 361 -28.41 -2.13 18.63
C ILE A 361 -28.77 -3.44 17.93
N GLU A 362 -28.84 -4.56 18.65
CA GLU A 362 -29.23 -5.86 18.08
C GLU A 362 -30.69 -5.84 17.62
N TRP A 363 -31.60 -5.25 18.43
CA TRP A 363 -33.00 -5.06 18.07
C TRP A 363 -33.22 -4.14 16.85
N PHE A 364 -32.53 -2.99 16.78
CA PHE A 364 -32.60 -2.12 15.60
C PHE A 364 -32.15 -2.85 14.33
N ASN A 365 -31.09 -3.68 14.42
CA ASN A 365 -30.57 -4.43 13.30
C ASN A 365 -31.44 -5.63 12.86
N SER A 366 -32.29 -6.18 13.74
CA SER A 366 -33.18 -7.32 13.40
C SER A 366 -34.60 -6.91 13.07
N GLU A 367 -35.20 -5.96 13.80
CA GLU A 367 -36.64 -5.67 13.74
C GLU A 367 -37.00 -4.38 12.99
N VAL A 368 -36.08 -3.42 12.84
CA VAL A 368 -36.40 -2.09 12.31
C VAL A 368 -36.00 -1.95 10.84
N PRO A 369 -36.95 -1.98 9.88
CA PRO A 369 -36.64 -1.88 8.46
C PRO A 369 -36.39 -0.43 8.02
N GLY A 370 -35.59 -0.26 6.97
CA GLY A 370 -35.38 1.02 6.29
C GLY A 370 -34.23 1.83 6.89
N SER A 371 -34.44 3.14 7.06
CA SER A 371 -33.44 4.04 7.63
C SER A 371 -34.10 5.18 8.42
N PRO A 372 -34.94 4.86 9.42
CA PRO A 372 -35.59 5.86 10.27
C PRO A 372 -34.57 6.75 10.99
N VAL A 373 -34.91 8.02 11.19
CA VAL A 373 -34.08 8.93 11.99
C VAL A 373 -34.24 8.57 13.47
N ILE A 374 -33.13 8.32 14.15
CA ILE A 374 -33.09 8.06 15.59
C ILE A 374 -32.61 9.29 16.37
N ALA A 375 -33.07 9.40 17.61
CA ALA A 375 -32.45 10.22 18.64
C ALA A 375 -31.74 9.32 19.66
N GLU A 376 -30.49 9.65 19.93
CA GLU A 376 -29.65 9.16 21.02
C GLU A 376 -28.83 10.35 21.56
N ALA A 377 -28.21 10.23 22.73
CA ALA A 377 -27.37 11.28 23.29
C ALA A 377 -26.16 11.58 22.39
N SER A 378 -26.04 12.83 21.96
CA SER A 378 -24.88 13.33 21.22
C SER A 378 -23.90 13.96 22.20
N PHE A 379 -22.91 13.19 22.64
CA PHE A 379 -21.79 13.69 23.47
C PHE A 379 -20.51 12.91 23.14
N GLY A 380 -19.34 13.44 23.48
CA GLY A 380 -18.10 12.66 23.60
C GLY A 380 -17.55 11.92 22.37
N GLN A 381 -16.48 12.45 21.77
CA GLN A 381 -15.82 11.82 20.62
C GLN A 381 -14.94 10.63 21.00
N TYR A 382 -14.85 9.62 20.13
CA TYR A 382 -14.02 8.43 20.27
C TYR A 382 -14.28 7.58 21.52
N ARG A 383 -13.73 7.98 22.67
CA ARG A 383 -13.57 7.13 23.87
C ARG A 383 -14.80 7.11 24.78
N LEU A 384 -15.73 8.03 24.57
CA LEU A 384 -16.98 8.15 25.33
C LEU A 384 -18.16 7.44 24.65
N ALA A 385 -17.90 6.73 23.54
CA ALA A 385 -18.89 6.07 22.69
C ALA A 385 -20.10 6.94 22.32
N GLY A 386 -19.86 8.23 22.03
CA GLY A 386 -20.87 9.10 21.43
C GLY A 386 -21.45 8.49 20.17
N SER A 387 -22.74 8.66 19.93
CA SER A 387 -23.42 8.10 18.76
C SER A 387 -23.26 6.58 18.58
N ARG A 388 -23.13 5.84 19.70
CA ARG A 388 -22.94 4.38 19.73
C ARG A 388 -23.96 3.64 18.88
N ILE A 389 -25.23 4.03 18.93
CA ILE A 389 -26.32 3.29 18.29
C ILE A 389 -26.28 3.55 16.78
N ALA A 390 -26.17 4.80 16.34
CA ALA A 390 -26.07 5.16 14.93
C ALA A 390 -24.82 4.57 14.25
N VAL A 391 -23.67 4.54 14.94
CA VAL A 391 -22.41 3.98 14.39
C VAL A 391 -22.50 2.46 14.18
N HIS A 392 -23.26 1.74 15.01
CA HIS A 392 -23.40 0.28 14.91
C HIS A 392 -24.63 -0.22 14.16
N THR A 393 -25.63 0.63 13.92
CA THR A 393 -26.84 0.31 13.12
C THR A 393 -26.82 0.92 11.71
N GLY A 394 -26.03 1.98 11.49
CA GLY A 394 -26.06 2.77 10.26
C GLY A 394 -27.28 3.69 10.12
N LEU A 395 -28.14 3.77 11.14
CA LEU A 395 -29.33 4.62 11.12
C LEU A 395 -28.97 6.12 11.18
N PRO A 396 -29.69 7.00 10.46
CA PRO A 396 -29.50 8.44 10.57
C PRO A 396 -29.76 8.96 11.99
N VAL A 397 -28.90 9.85 12.49
CA VAL A 397 -29.07 10.56 13.76
C VAL A 397 -29.08 12.08 13.54
N VAL A 398 -29.81 12.81 14.37
CA VAL A 398 -29.96 14.28 14.30
C VAL A 398 -28.63 15.01 14.15
N VAL A 399 -27.66 14.65 15.00
CA VAL A 399 -26.25 15.03 14.88
C VAL A 399 -25.36 13.97 15.53
N GLY A 400 -24.30 13.56 14.81
CA GLY A 400 -23.26 12.69 15.35
C GLY A 400 -22.22 13.48 16.15
N TRP A 401 -20.95 13.09 16.05
CA TRP A 401 -19.83 13.81 16.69
C TRP A 401 -19.66 15.24 16.14
N LEU A 402 -20.14 16.24 16.90
CA LEU A 402 -20.20 17.65 16.50
C LEU A 402 -18.90 18.18 15.85
N GLY A 403 -17.76 17.98 16.49
CA GLY A 403 -16.46 18.44 15.96
C GLY A 403 -16.02 17.74 14.67
N HIS A 404 -16.34 16.46 14.48
CA HIS A 404 -16.08 15.74 13.21
C HIS A 404 -17.03 16.17 12.10
N GLN A 405 -18.29 16.45 12.43
CA GLN A 405 -19.24 17.05 11.49
C GLN A 405 -18.75 18.43 11.04
N GLY A 406 -18.25 19.26 11.96
CA GLY A 406 -17.65 20.56 11.66
C GLY A 406 -16.34 20.51 10.86
N GLN A 407 -15.56 19.43 10.97
CA GLN A 407 -14.38 19.21 10.10
C GLN A 407 -14.76 18.90 8.64
N GLN A 408 -15.90 18.24 8.42
CA GLN A 408 -16.37 17.84 7.09
C GLN A 408 -17.31 18.86 6.43
N ARG A 409 -17.94 19.73 7.22
CA ARG A 409 -19.02 20.63 6.78
C ARG A 409 -18.79 22.03 7.33
N ALA A 410 -18.84 23.03 6.45
CA ALA A 410 -18.90 24.45 6.82
C ALA A 410 -20.31 24.88 7.33
N ALA A 411 -21.09 23.94 7.87
CA ALA A 411 -22.52 24.11 8.12
C ALA A 411 -22.78 24.88 9.42
N THR A 412 -23.64 25.90 9.32
CA THR A 412 -23.95 26.83 10.42
C THR A 412 -24.99 26.30 11.41
N ASP A 413 -25.64 25.16 11.12
CA ASP A 413 -26.73 24.58 11.92
C ASP A 413 -26.27 23.46 12.87
N LEU A 414 -25.02 23.01 12.81
CA LEU A 414 -24.51 21.88 13.60
C LEU A 414 -24.63 22.10 15.10
N SER A 415 -24.34 23.31 15.59
CA SER A 415 -24.51 23.67 16.99
C SER A 415 -25.99 23.67 17.41
N GLN A 416 -26.89 24.16 16.55
CA GLN A 416 -28.33 24.14 16.83
C GLN A 416 -28.84 22.71 16.96
N ARG A 417 -28.47 21.81 16.03
CA ARG A 417 -28.84 20.39 16.10
C ARG A 417 -28.41 19.73 17.40
N HIS A 418 -27.22 20.09 17.91
CA HIS A 418 -26.71 19.56 19.17
C HIS A 418 -27.48 20.09 20.38
N GLU A 419 -27.80 21.38 20.39
CA GLU A 419 -28.67 21.98 21.41
C GLU A 419 -30.10 21.44 21.36
N ASP A 420 -30.64 21.14 20.18
CA ASP A 420 -31.97 20.54 20.02
C ASP A 420 -32.00 19.10 20.57
N VAL A 421 -30.98 18.27 20.31
CA VAL A 421 -30.85 16.94 20.92
C VAL A 421 -30.73 17.05 22.45
N ARG A 422 -29.90 17.96 22.96
CA ARG A 422 -29.82 18.21 24.41
C ARG A 422 -31.20 18.60 24.96
N THR A 423 -31.90 19.52 24.29
CA THR A 423 -33.22 20.02 24.69
C THR A 423 -34.28 18.92 24.70
N LEU A 424 -34.26 17.99 23.73
CA LEU A 424 -35.15 16.82 23.70
C LEU A 424 -35.07 15.99 25.00
N TYR A 425 -33.87 15.79 25.54
CA TYR A 425 -33.64 15.01 26.77
C TYR A 425 -33.71 15.83 28.07
N THR A 426 -33.56 17.15 28.03
CA THR A 426 -33.54 18.02 29.23
C THR A 426 -34.80 18.84 29.45
N SER A 427 -35.58 19.16 28.40
CA SER A 427 -36.79 19.97 28.54
C SER A 427 -37.94 19.19 29.19
N THR A 428 -38.73 19.89 30.00
CA THR A 428 -39.98 19.40 30.59
C THR A 428 -41.22 19.76 29.76
N ASP A 429 -41.08 20.53 28.67
CA ASP A 429 -42.20 20.95 27.82
C ASP A 429 -42.51 19.90 26.73
N PRO A 430 -43.72 19.31 26.70
CA PRO A 430 -44.19 18.43 25.63
C PRO A 430 -44.09 19.02 24.22
N GLU A 431 -44.36 20.32 24.05
CA GLU A 431 -44.45 20.93 22.72
C GLU A 431 -43.05 21.28 22.18
N GLU A 432 -42.08 21.59 23.04
CA GLU A 432 -40.67 21.67 22.63
C GLU A 432 -40.16 20.29 22.15
N LYS A 433 -40.45 19.22 22.90
CA LYS A 433 -40.10 17.85 22.47
C LYS A 433 -40.74 17.53 21.12
N ARG A 434 -42.05 17.74 20.96
CA ARG A 434 -42.78 17.51 19.70
C ARG A 434 -42.17 18.29 18.54
N SER A 435 -41.89 19.57 18.73
CA SER A 435 -41.26 20.43 17.72
C SER A 435 -39.92 19.86 17.23
N ILE A 436 -39.10 19.34 18.13
CA ILE A 436 -37.81 18.71 17.79
C ILE A 436 -38.01 17.39 17.03
N LEU A 437 -38.97 16.55 17.44
CA LEU A 437 -39.33 15.31 16.73
C LEU A 437 -39.76 15.60 15.29
N ASP A 438 -40.65 16.56 15.09
CA ASP A 438 -41.19 16.93 13.78
C ASP A 438 -40.11 17.59 12.89
N GLN A 439 -39.31 18.50 13.45
CA GLN A 439 -38.24 19.22 12.74
C GLN A 439 -37.21 18.27 12.14
N TYR A 440 -36.84 17.21 12.87
CA TYR A 440 -35.84 16.24 12.43
C TYR A 440 -36.44 14.94 11.87
N ARG A 441 -37.77 14.80 11.91
CA ARG A 441 -38.51 13.58 11.54
C ARG A 441 -38.00 12.35 12.28
N ILE A 442 -37.78 12.51 13.58
CA ILE A 442 -37.34 11.43 14.47
C ILE A 442 -38.46 10.40 14.54
N GLU A 443 -38.13 9.14 14.25
CA GLU A 443 -39.06 8.01 14.31
C GLU A 443 -38.82 7.16 15.55
N TYR A 444 -37.61 7.16 16.12
CA TYR A 444 -37.30 6.49 17.38
C TYR A 444 -36.48 7.38 18.31
N VAL A 445 -36.79 7.34 19.60
CA VAL A 445 -36.02 7.99 20.67
C VAL A 445 -35.55 6.91 21.63
N VAL A 446 -34.24 6.77 21.79
CA VAL A 446 -33.65 5.91 22.82
C VAL A 446 -33.53 6.73 24.10
N VAL A 447 -33.86 6.11 25.24
CA VAL A 447 -33.69 6.67 26.59
C VAL A 447 -33.02 5.59 27.44
N GLY A 448 -31.69 5.52 27.37
CA GLY A 448 -30.85 4.65 28.19
C GLY A 448 -30.13 5.40 29.30
N GLU A 449 -29.14 4.74 29.92
CA GLU A 449 -28.39 5.28 31.06
C GLU A 449 -27.69 6.62 30.74
N LEU A 450 -27.19 6.77 29.51
CA LEU A 450 -26.50 7.99 29.06
C LEU A 450 -27.45 9.16 28.77
N GLU A 451 -28.62 8.88 28.22
CA GLU A 451 -29.66 9.90 28.04
C GLU A 451 -30.23 10.36 29.40
N ARG A 452 -30.29 9.46 30.39
CA ARG A 452 -30.69 9.74 31.78
C ARG A 452 -29.67 10.54 32.59
N ASN A 453 -28.43 10.67 32.10
CA ASN A 453 -27.34 11.37 32.75
C ASN A 453 -26.62 12.32 31.77
N TYR A 454 -27.39 13.05 30.95
CA TYR A 454 -26.89 13.76 29.78
C TYR A 454 -25.77 14.76 30.15
N PRO A 455 -24.52 14.58 29.65
CA PRO A 455 -23.40 15.44 30.04
C PRO A 455 -23.47 16.79 29.32
N THR A 456 -23.42 17.89 30.08
CA THR A 456 -23.68 19.24 29.56
C THR A 456 -22.44 19.99 29.05
N ASP A 457 -21.25 19.59 29.49
CA ASP A 457 -19.96 20.16 29.08
C ASP A 457 -18.98 19.10 28.54
N GLY A 458 -19.49 17.87 28.33
CA GLY A 458 -18.72 16.71 27.89
C GLY A 458 -17.98 15.95 29.00
N LEU A 459 -18.06 16.39 30.27
CA LEU A 459 -17.44 15.69 31.40
C LEU A 459 -18.30 15.61 32.68
N HIS A 460 -19.29 16.50 32.85
CA HIS A 460 -20.19 16.53 34.00
C HIS A 460 -21.66 16.40 33.56
N SER A 461 -22.39 15.51 34.24
CA SER A 461 -23.85 15.37 34.10
C SER A 461 -24.57 16.41 34.97
N THR A 462 -25.59 17.06 34.42
CA THR A 462 -26.60 17.76 35.22
C THR A 462 -27.80 16.85 35.44
N ASP A 463 -28.49 17.00 36.57
CA ASP A 463 -29.77 16.33 36.81
C ASP A 463 -30.81 16.76 35.76
N ASN A 464 -31.07 15.87 34.79
CA ASN A 464 -32.14 16.00 33.80
C ASN A 464 -33.32 15.06 34.07
N SER A 465 -33.44 14.50 35.28
CA SER A 465 -34.48 13.52 35.65
C SER A 465 -35.90 14.02 35.35
N ALA A 466 -36.18 15.31 35.57
CA ALA A 466 -37.46 15.93 35.22
C ALA A 466 -37.72 15.96 33.71
N GLY A 467 -36.68 16.23 32.90
CA GLY A 467 -36.77 16.22 31.44
C GLY A 467 -36.97 14.81 30.86
N ILE A 468 -36.46 13.79 31.55
CA ILE A 468 -36.69 12.37 31.22
C ILE A 468 -38.09 11.92 31.66
N ALA A 469 -38.52 12.29 32.87
CA ALA A 469 -39.88 11.99 33.35
C ALA A 469 -40.97 12.59 32.44
N ALA A 470 -40.68 13.72 31.78
CA ALA A 470 -41.58 14.33 30.79
C ALA A 470 -41.83 13.49 29.51
N PHE A 471 -41.14 12.36 29.29
CA PHE A 471 -41.51 11.40 28.24
C PHE A 471 -42.70 10.50 28.64
N GLU A 472 -42.85 10.15 29.92
CA GLU A 472 -43.87 9.19 30.39
C GLU A 472 -45.31 9.65 30.09
N PRO A 473 -45.73 10.92 30.34
CA PRO A 473 -47.08 11.38 29.99
C PRO A 473 -47.37 11.43 28.48
N LEU A 474 -46.35 11.30 27.63
CA LEU A 474 -46.46 11.35 26.18
C LEU A 474 -46.63 9.96 25.56
N VAL A 475 -46.49 8.89 26.34
CA VAL A 475 -46.78 7.52 25.91
C VAL A 475 -48.28 7.36 25.63
N GLY A 476 -48.62 6.73 24.51
CA GLY A 476 -49.99 6.56 24.02
C GLY A 476 -50.57 7.77 23.28
N SER A 477 -49.83 8.89 23.18
CA SER A 477 -50.27 10.09 22.43
C SER A 477 -49.23 10.64 21.45
N VAL A 478 -47.94 10.56 21.80
CA VAL A 478 -46.79 10.91 20.94
C VAL A 478 -45.89 9.70 20.72
N PHE A 479 -45.76 8.83 21.73
CA PHE A 479 -44.88 7.68 21.69
C PHE A 479 -45.63 6.37 21.90
N GLU A 480 -45.19 5.31 21.23
CA GLU A 480 -45.40 3.92 21.65
C GLU A 480 -44.08 3.35 22.17
N VAL A 481 -44.12 2.45 23.16
CA VAL A 481 -42.92 1.74 23.61
C VAL A 481 -42.63 0.62 22.62
N ALA A 482 -41.50 0.71 21.92
CA ALA A 482 -41.13 -0.22 20.85
C ALA A 482 -40.20 -1.34 21.34
N PHE A 483 -39.29 -1.03 22.26
CA PHE A 483 -38.37 -1.99 22.86
C PHE A 483 -37.95 -1.55 24.28
N VAL A 484 -37.60 -2.53 25.12
CA VAL A 484 -37.05 -2.32 26.47
C VAL A 484 -35.99 -3.38 26.72
N SER A 485 -34.80 -2.97 27.18
CA SER A 485 -33.85 -3.85 27.87
C SER A 485 -33.39 -3.15 29.15
N GLY A 486 -33.53 -3.84 30.29
CA GLY A 486 -33.28 -3.28 31.62
C GLY A 486 -33.98 -1.94 31.85
N ASP A 487 -33.21 -0.90 32.15
CA ASP A 487 -33.70 0.48 32.35
C ASP A 487 -33.74 1.32 31.06
N THR A 488 -33.23 0.80 29.94
CA THR A 488 -33.22 1.44 28.62
C THR A 488 -34.52 1.18 27.86
N ILE A 489 -35.17 2.27 27.45
CA ILE A 489 -36.45 2.25 26.71
C ILE A 489 -36.23 2.86 25.32
N VAL A 490 -36.71 2.19 24.28
CA VAL A 490 -36.84 2.75 22.94
C VAL A 490 -38.30 3.11 22.68
N TYR A 491 -38.55 4.40 22.53
CA TYR A 491 -39.84 4.93 22.09
C TYR A 491 -39.86 5.01 20.57
N ARG A 492 -40.99 4.64 19.95
CA ARG A 492 -41.29 4.96 18.56
C ARG A 492 -42.29 6.11 18.51
N VAL A 493 -42.05 7.07 17.62
CA VAL A 493 -42.91 8.24 17.44
C VAL A 493 -44.14 7.84 16.64
N ILE A 494 -45.31 8.11 17.21
CA ILE A 494 -46.60 7.93 16.54
C ILE A 494 -46.76 9.09 15.55
N GLN A 495 -46.56 8.80 14.25
CA GLN A 495 -46.85 9.76 13.19
C GLN A 495 -48.38 9.98 13.10
N GLY A 496 -48.81 11.23 13.32
CA GLY A 496 -50.20 11.67 13.29
C GLY A 496 -50.68 12.20 11.94
#